data_AF-A0A0E9LUZ6-F1
#
_entry.id   AF-A0A0E9LUZ6-F1
#
_cell.length_a   1.000
_cell.length_b   1.000
_cell.length_c   1.000
_cell.angle_alpha   90.00
_cell.angle_beta   90.00
_cell.angle_gamma   90.00
#
_symmetry.space_group_name_H-M   'P 1'
#
loop_
_entity.id
_entity.type
_entity.pdbx_description
1 polymer ?
#
loop_
_entity_poly.entity_id
_entity_poly.type
_entity_poly.pdbx_seq_one_letter_code
_entity_poly.pdbx_strand_id
1 'polypeptide(L)'
;MANSGLIVADEFRGRGLARDIKRKAFELSKVRYPHAKIFGLTTGLAVMKINSELGYKPVTFSELTDDEQFWKGCQSCVNYDILLRTNRKHCLCTGMLYDPEKEEKKQAKPLPQKKLKVYERWLQFKRFVFLKNNKKGTGGGAGKGKNVFQRLMAFFFLVAKI
;
A
#
# COMPACT_ATOMS: atom_id res chain seq x y z
N MET A 1 13.73 21.04 5.60
CA MET A 1 12.87 21.67 4.57
C MET A 1 11.44 21.22 4.80
N ALA A 2 10.48 22.13 4.73
CA ALA A 2 9.06 21.82 4.86
C ALA A 2 8.32 22.38 3.65
N ASN A 3 7.50 21.55 3.01
CA ASN A 3 6.61 21.98 1.93
C ASN A 3 5.19 21.97 2.49
N SER A 4 4.60 23.17 2.60
CA SER A 4 3.28 23.36 3.22
C SER A 4 2.12 22.84 2.37
N GLY A 5 2.32 22.62 1.06
CA GLY A 5 1.30 22.03 0.19
C GLY A 5 1.83 21.56 -1.17
N LEU A 6 1.07 20.65 -1.79
CA LEU A 6 1.23 20.25 -3.19
C LEU A 6 -0.12 20.50 -3.88
N ILE A 7 -0.12 21.39 -4.86
CA ILE A 7 -1.32 21.77 -5.61
C ILE A 7 -1.08 21.45 -7.08
N VAL A 8 -2.06 20.81 -7.72
CA VAL A 8 -2.07 20.55 -9.16
C VAL A 8 -3.29 21.25 -9.74
N ALA A 9 -3.06 22.03 -10.81
CA ALA A 9 -4.12 22.72 -11.53
C ALA A 9 -5.15 21.72 -12.08
N ASP A 10 -6.42 22.14 -12.11
CA ASP A 10 -7.57 21.28 -12.35
C ASP A 10 -7.46 20.49 -13.65
N GLU A 11 -6.98 21.12 -14.72
CA GLU A 11 -6.78 20.52 -16.05
C GLU A 11 -5.82 19.31 -16.07
N PHE A 12 -4.90 19.22 -15.08
CA PHE A 12 -3.91 18.15 -14.96
C PHE A 12 -4.26 17.12 -13.87
N ARG A 13 -5.37 17.28 -13.16
CA ARG A 13 -5.82 16.29 -12.16
C ARG A 13 -6.26 14.99 -12.83
N GLY A 14 -6.20 13.89 -12.08
CA GLY A 14 -6.55 12.55 -12.59
C GLY A 14 -5.53 11.91 -13.53
N ARG A 15 -4.51 12.64 -13.99
CA ARG A 15 -3.47 12.15 -14.92
C ARG A 15 -2.20 11.62 -14.26
N GLY A 16 -2.16 11.57 -12.93
CA GLY A 16 -1.00 11.10 -12.17
C GLY A 16 0.07 12.16 -11.87
N LEU A 17 -0.07 13.40 -12.35
CA LEU A 17 0.94 14.44 -12.17
C LEU A 17 1.31 14.70 -10.70
N ALA A 18 0.33 14.71 -9.79
CA ALA A 18 0.57 14.89 -8.36
C ALA A 18 1.49 13.80 -7.77
N ARG A 19 1.33 12.56 -8.24
CA ARG A 19 2.18 11.43 -7.84
C ARG A 19 3.61 11.64 -8.32
N ASP A 20 3.78 12.10 -9.56
CA ASP A 20 5.09 12.25 -10.16
C ASP A 20 5.87 13.42 -9.56
N ILE A 21 5.20 14.56 -9.29
CA ILE A 21 5.77 15.68 -8.52
C ILE A 21 6.21 15.19 -7.14
N LYS A 22 5.33 14.49 -6.43
CA LYS A 22 5.63 14.00 -5.08
C LYS A 22 6.77 12.99 -5.06
N ARG A 23 6.83 12.10 -6.06
CA ARG A 23 7.94 11.16 -6.25
C ARG A 23 9.25 11.89 -6.45
N LYS A 24 9.29 12.91 -7.32
CA LYS A 24 10.51 13.70 -7.56
C LYS A 24 10.95 14.47 -6.33
N ALA A 25 10.01 15.07 -5.60
CA ALA A 25 10.32 15.73 -4.32
C ALA A 25 10.86 14.74 -3.29
N PHE A 26 10.30 13.54 -3.21
CA PHE A 26 10.76 12.47 -2.33
C PHE A 26 12.16 11.96 -2.69
N GLU A 27 12.41 11.68 -3.97
CA GLU A 27 13.72 11.29 -4.50
C GLU A 27 14.79 12.35 -4.17
N LEU A 28 14.48 13.63 -4.43
CA LEU A 28 15.38 14.73 -4.10
C LEU A 28 15.66 14.83 -2.61
N SER A 29 14.64 14.63 -1.77
CA SER A 29 14.77 14.65 -0.31
C SER A 29 15.69 13.53 0.17
N LYS A 30 15.58 12.33 -0.41
CA LYS A 30 16.47 11.19 -0.10
C LYS A 30 17.91 11.45 -0.51
N VAL A 31 18.14 12.11 -1.64
CA VAL A 31 19.51 12.45 -2.08
C VAL A 31 20.12 13.51 -1.18
N ARG A 32 19.36 14.55 -0.82
CA ARG A 32 19.86 15.68 -0.03
C ARG A 32 20.01 15.34 1.46
N TYR A 33 19.16 14.45 1.98
CA TYR A 33 19.09 14.10 3.39
C TYR A 33 18.95 12.57 3.55
N PRO A 34 20.02 11.80 3.27
CA PRO A 34 19.94 10.33 3.15
C PRO A 34 19.51 9.61 4.42
N HIS A 35 19.88 10.13 5.59
CA HIS A 35 19.54 9.55 6.90
C HIS A 35 18.33 10.19 7.55
N ALA A 36 17.72 11.20 6.92
CA ALA A 36 16.58 11.89 7.52
C ALA A 36 15.30 11.08 7.36
N LYS A 37 14.52 11.05 8.43
CA LYS A 37 13.12 10.62 8.39
C LYS A 37 12.31 11.67 7.62
N ILE A 38 11.39 11.20 6.77
CA ILE A 38 10.52 12.08 5.99
C ILE A 38 9.09 11.81 6.42
N PHE A 39 8.37 12.84 6.86
CA PHE A 39 7.00 12.69 7.32
C PHE A 39 6.07 13.74 6.74
N GLY A 40 4.78 13.50 6.87
CA GLY A 40 3.75 14.45 6.49
C GLY A 40 2.41 14.13 7.15
N LEU A 41 1.57 15.16 7.22
CA LEU A 41 0.19 15.06 7.66
C LEU A 41 -0.73 15.07 6.43
N THR A 42 -1.77 14.24 6.43
CA THR A 42 -2.76 14.20 5.34
C THR A 42 -4.14 13.83 5.84
N THR A 43 -5.19 14.39 5.23
CA THR A 43 -6.59 13.99 5.41
C THR A 43 -7.14 13.24 4.21
N GLY A 44 -6.55 13.40 3.03
CA GLY A 44 -7.08 12.86 1.78
C GLY A 44 -6.57 11.45 1.45
N LEU A 45 -7.50 10.56 1.07
CA LEU A 45 -7.19 9.20 0.65
C LEU A 45 -6.25 9.14 -0.57
N ALA A 46 -6.40 10.05 -1.53
CA ALA A 46 -5.52 10.12 -2.70
C ALA A 46 -4.05 10.37 -2.29
N VAL A 47 -3.84 11.26 -1.32
CA VAL A 47 -2.50 11.58 -0.81
C VAL A 47 -1.96 10.42 0.04
N MET A 48 -2.81 9.77 0.83
CA MET A 48 -2.43 8.56 1.58
C MET A 48 -1.99 7.44 0.64
N LYS A 49 -2.71 7.21 -0.47
CA LYS A 49 -2.33 6.21 -1.48
C LYS A 49 -0.95 6.51 -2.07
N ILE A 50 -0.72 7.75 -2.50
CA ILE A 50 0.59 8.16 -3.05
C ILE A 50 1.69 7.99 -1.99
N ASN A 51 1.43 8.36 -0.73
CA ASN A 51 2.38 8.18 0.37
C ASN A 51 2.73 6.71 0.59
N SER A 52 1.73 5.84 0.63
CA SER A 52 1.94 4.40 0.79
C SER A 52 2.74 3.80 -0.36
N GLU A 53 2.49 4.23 -1.60
CA GLU A 53 3.28 3.84 -2.78
C GLU A 53 4.76 4.24 -2.68
N LEU A 54 5.05 5.34 -1.98
CA LEU A 54 6.42 5.82 -1.70
C LEU A 54 7.05 5.19 -0.44
N GLY A 55 6.33 4.30 0.25
CA GLY A 55 6.83 3.58 1.42
C GLY A 55 6.59 4.27 2.76
N TYR A 56 5.81 5.34 2.80
CA TYR A 56 5.37 5.94 4.06
C TYR A 56 4.42 4.99 4.78
N LYS A 57 4.45 5.02 6.11
CA LYS A 57 3.55 4.24 6.96
C LYS A 57 2.77 5.15 7.90
N PRO A 58 1.49 4.84 8.19
CA PRO A 58 0.75 5.57 9.21
C PRO A 58 1.44 5.40 10.57
N VAL A 59 1.57 6.49 11.29
CA VAL A 59 2.18 6.55 12.63
C VAL A 59 1.39 7.50 13.52
N THR A 60 1.64 7.42 14.82
CA THR A 60 1.09 8.37 15.79
C THR A 60 1.85 9.70 15.73
N PHE A 61 1.26 10.80 16.20
CA PHE A 61 1.90 12.12 16.14
C PHE A 61 3.15 12.21 17.01
N SER A 62 3.20 11.43 18.10
CA SER A 62 4.37 11.27 18.96
C SER A 62 5.60 10.72 18.23
N GLU A 63 5.44 10.12 17.05
CA GLU A 63 6.55 9.59 16.24
C GLU A 63 7.05 10.58 15.17
N LEU A 64 6.42 11.75 15.03
CA LEU A 64 6.71 12.70 13.95
C LEU A 64 7.83 13.67 14.32
N THR A 65 7.52 14.67 15.15
CA THR A 65 8.45 15.72 15.56
C THR A 65 7.93 16.45 16.80
N ASP A 66 8.85 16.92 17.64
CA ASP A 66 8.57 17.81 18.76
C ASP A 66 8.82 19.29 18.42
N ASP A 67 9.13 19.60 17.14
CA ASP A 67 9.42 20.96 16.69
C ASP A 67 8.19 21.88 16.74
N GLU A 68 8.19 22.84 17.65
CA GLU A 68 7.16 23.87 17.80
C GLU A 68 6.94 24.68 16.51
N GLN A 69 7.98 24.93 15.70
CA GLN A 69 7.84 25.68 14.45
C GLN A 69 7.00 24.91 13.44
N PHE A 70 7.14 23.59 13.39
CA PHE A 70 6.27 22.74 12.57
C PHE A 70 4.81 22.83 13.02
N TRP A 71 4.56 22.71 14.32
CA TRP A 71 3.20 22.73 14.88
C TRP A 71 2.51 24.08 14.77
N LYS A 72 3.27 25.19 14.73
CA LYS A 72 2.74 26.52 14.40
C LYS A 72 2.10 26.56 13.00
N GLY A 73 2.60 25.76 12.05
CA GLY A 73 1.98 25.63 10.73
C GLY A 73 0.55 25.08 10.75
N CYS A 74 0.16 24.38 11.81
CA CYS A 74 -1.21 23.88 11.96
C CYS A 74 -2.19 24.96 12.48
N GLN A 75 -1.72 26.14 12.91
CA GLN A 75 -2.57 27.21 13.47
C GLN A 75 -3.60 27.75 12.47
N SER A 76 -3.30 27.69 11.18
CA SER A 76 -4.23 28.11 10.11
C SER A 76 -5.23 27.01 9.72
N CYS A 77 -5.12 25.80 10.29
CA CYS A 77 -6.05 24.72 10.01
C CYS A 77 -7.36 24.93 10.76
N VAL A 78 -8.49 24.71 10.09
CA VAL A 78 -9.83 24.78 10.70
C VAL A 78 -10.03 23.83 11.88
N ASN A 79 -9.17 22.80 12.01
CA ASN A 79 -9.21 21.79 13.06
C ASN A 79 -8.11 21.98 14.12
N TYR A 80 -7.52 23.18 14.22
CA TYR A 80 -6.41 23.46 15.14
C TYR A 80 -6.81 23.26 16.61
N ASP A 81 -8.06 23.55 16.96
CA ASP A 81 -8.65 23.30 18.28
C ASP A 81 -8.53 21.83 18.71
N ILE A 82 -8.72 20.90 17.76
CA ILE A 82 -8.59 19.45 18.01
C ILE A 82 -7.14 19.12 18.36
N LEU A 83 -6.18 19.68 17.65
CA LEU A 83 -4.77 19.47 17.92
C LEU A 83 -4.37 19.96 19.32
N LEU A 84 -4.93 21.09 19.76
CA LEU A 84 -4.69 21.65 21.10
C LEU A 84 -5.30 20.78 22.21
N ARG A 85 -6.59 20.43 22.11
CA ARG A 85 -7.28 19.65 23.17
C ARG A 85 -6.72 18.24 23.34
N THR A 86 -6.16 17.65 22.28
CA THR A 86 -5.54 16.32 22.32
C THR A 86 -4.07 16.38 22.74
N ASN A 87 -3.55 17.57 23.06
CA ASN A 87 -2.15 17.82 23.35
C ASN A 87 -1.22 17.23 22.28
N ARG A 88 -1.55 17.46 21.00
CA ARG A 88 -0.81 17.00 19.82
C ARG A 88 -0.63 15.48 19.71
N LYS A 89 -1.41 14.68 20.46
CA LYS A 89 -1.36 13.21 20.36
C LYS A 89 -2.03 12.70 19.08
N HIS A 90 -3.05 13.40 18.59
CA HIS A 90 -3.77 13.07 17.36
C HIS A 90 -4.62 14.25 16.86
N CYS A 91 -4.95 14.25 15.58
CA CYS A 91 -5.89 15.17 14.94
C CYS A 91 -6.66 14.40 13.85
N LEU A 92 -7.55 15.06 13.10
CA LEU A 92 -8.20 14.48 11.92
C LEU A 92 -7.20 14.12 10.82
N CYS A 93 -6.03 14.76 10.81
CA CYS A 93 -4.94 14.39 9.93
C CYS A 93 -4.32 13.05 10.34
N THR A 94 -4.01 12.21 9.37
CA THR A 94 -3.17 11.03 9.54
C THR A 94 -1.71 11.41 9.41
N GLY A 95 -0.90 11.09 10.43
CA GLY A 95 0.55 11.18 10.37
C GLY A 95 1.11 10.01 9.58
N MET A 96 1.97 10.30 8.61
CA MET A 96 2.64 9.27 7.82
C MET A 96 4.15 9.52 7.79
N LEU A 97 4.94 8.46 8.02
CA LEU A 97 6.39 8.51 8.19
C LEU A 97 7.09 7.52 7.26
N TYR A 98 8.11 7.99 6.56
CA TYR A 98 9.13 7.19 5.90
C TYR A 98 10.42 7.24 6.74
N ASP A 99 10.97 6.07 7.01
CA ASP A 99 12.18 5.90 7.82
C ASP A 99 13.21 5.10 7.02
N PRO A 100 14.31 5.73 6.54
CA PRO A 100 15.27 5.09 5.65
C PRO A 100 15.94 3.87 6.32
N GLU A 101 16.28 3.95 7.61
CA GLU A 101 16.95 2.86 8.33
C GLU A 101 16.05 1.63 8.46
N LYS A 102 14.74 1.84 8.69
CA LYS A 102 13.78 0.73 8.76
C LYS A 102 13.58 0.05 7.40
N GLU A 103 13.70 0.79 6.30
CA GLU A 103 13.56 0.22 4.96
C GLU A 103 14.83 -0.53 4.51
N GLU A 104 16.02 -0.05 4.84
CA GLU A 104 17.28 -0.78 4.59
C GLU A 104 17.32 -2.13 5.32
N LYS A 105 16.92 -2.14 6.60
CA LYS A 105 16.84 -3.38 7.40
C LYS A 105 15.84 -4.40 6.85
N LYS A 106 14.83 -3.97 6.10
CA LYS A 106 13.91 -4.92 5.43
C LYS A 106 14.54 -5.54 4.20
N GLN A 107 15.24 -4.74 3.38
CA GLN A 107 15.89 -5.22 2.17
C GLN A 107 17.03 -6.20 2.49
N ALA A 108 17.70 -6.01 3.63
CA ALA A 108 18.77 -6.89 4.09
C ALA A 108 18.30 -8.26 4.65
N LYS A 109 16.99 -8.51 4.82
CA LYS A 109 16.51 -9.79 5.36
C LYS A 109 16.46 -10.86 4.26
N PRO A 110 17.27 -11.93 4.33
CA PRO A 110 17.18 -13.03 3.36
C PRO A 110 15.83 -13.75 3.49
N LEU A 111 15.28 -14.19 2.34
CA LEU A 111 14.04 -14.95 2.31
C LEU A 111 14.18 -16.24 3.15
N PRO A 112 13.20 -16.57 4.02
CA PRO A 112 13.29 -17.77 4.85
C PRO A 112 13.24 -19.04 3.98
N GLN A 113 14.34 -19.79 3.98
CA GLN A 113 14.57 -20.99 3.15
C GLN A 113 13.44 -22.05 3.26
N LYS A 114 12.81 -22.19 4.44
CA LYS A 114 11.71 -23.15 4.67
C LYS A 114 10.47 -22.93 3.79
N LYS A 115 10.23 -21.71 3.30
CA LYS A 115 9.06 -21.41 2.45
C LYS A 115 9.23 -21.92 1.00
N LEU A 116 10.46 -22.24 0.57
CA LEU A 116 10.74 -22.70 -0.80
C LEU A 116 10.15 -24.10 -1.07
N LYS A 117 10.33 -25.06 -0.16
CA LYS A 117 9.88 -26.46 -0.36
C LYS A 117 8.35 -26.61 -0.40
N VAL A 118 7.64 -25.81 0.39
CA VAL A 118 6.16 -25.76 0.38
C VAL A 118 5.67 -25.09 -0.91
N TYR A 119 6.35 -24.02 -1.34
CA TYR A 119 6.07 -23.34 -2.60
C TYR A 119 6.29 -24.24 -3.81
N GLU A 120 7.39 -25.01 -3.83
CA GLU A 120 7.67 -26.02 -4.85
C GLU A 120 6.58 -27.09 -4.94
N ARG A 121 6.17 -27.67 -3.81
CA ARG A 121 5.07 -28.64 -3.75
C ARG A 121 3.77 -28.07 -4.31
N TRP A 122 3.45 -26.83 -3.96
CA TRP A 122 2.25 -26.16 -4.45
C TRP A 122 2.35 -25.82 -5.96
N LEU A 123 3.53 -25.45 -6.47
CA LEU A 123 3.75 -25.26 -7.91
C LEU A 123 3.62 -26.56 -8.70
N GLN A 124 4.15 -27.66 -8.18
CA GLN A 124 3.98 -29.00 -8.78
C GLN A 124 2.50 -29.38 -8.84
N PHE A 125 1.76 -29.13 -7.77
CA PHE A 125 0.31 -29.34 -7.73
C PHE A 125 -0.43 -28.46 -8.75
N LYS A 126 -0.12 -27.17 -8.83
CA LYS A 126 -0.72 -26.27 -9.83
C LYS A 126 -0.41 -26.71 -11.26
N ARG A 127 0.85 -27.10 -11.55
CA ARG A 127 1.23 -27.66 -12.85
C ARG A 127 0.42 -28.91 -13.16
N PHE A 128 0.26 -29.81 -12.19
CA PHE A 128 -0.54 -31.03 -12.37
C PHE A 128 -2.02 -30.73 -12.69
N VAL A 129 -2.63 -29.78 -11.98
CA VAL A 129 -4.05 -29.41 -12.18
C VAL A 129 -4.26 -28.68 -13.52
N PHE A 130 -3.37 -27.76 -13.89
CA PHE A 130 -3.53 -26.94 -15.09
C PHE A 130 -3.02 -27.58 -16.39
N LEU A 131 -1.95 -28.39 -16.36
CA LEU A 131 -1.33 -28.94 -17.57
C LEU A 131 -1.87 -30.33 -17.98
N LYS A 132 -2.66 -30.99 -17.13
CA LYS A 132 -3.19 -32.34 -17.43
C LYS A 132 -4.45 -32.33 -18.32
N ASN A 133 -4.96 -31.15 -18.71
CA ASN A 133 -6.19 -31.03 -19.49
C ASN A 133 -6.00 -31.08 -21.02
N ASN A 134 -4.85 -31.55 -21.53
CA ASN A 134 -4.61 -31.59 -22.97
C ASN A 134 -4.10 -32.94 -23.50
N LYS A 135 -4.69 -34.06 -23.04
CA LYS A 135 -4.53 -35.37 -23.68
C LYS A 135 -5.74 -36.30 -23.45
N LYS A 136 -6.72 -36.21 -24.36
CA LYS A 136 -7.29 -37.30 -25.19
C LYS A 136 -8.76 -37.06 -25.51
N GLY A 137 -9.09 -37.19 -26.80
CA GLY A 137 -10.47 -37.22 -27.28
C GLY A 137 -10.63 -37.46 -28.78
N THR A 138 -9.89 -38.38 -29.39
CA THR A 138 -10.38 -39.08 -30.60
C THR A 138 -11.26 -40.25 -30.14
N GLY A 139 -12.54 -40.22 -30.53
CA GLY A 139 -13.39 -41.41 -30.71
C GLY A 139 -14.26 -41.89 -29.54
N GLY A 140 -15.55 -41.52 -29.59
CA GLY A 140 -16.72 -42.43 -29.48
C GLY A 140 -17.14 -43.04 -28.13
N GLY A 141 -18.40 -42.80 -27.74
CA GLY A 141 -19.16 -43.70 -26.85
C GLY A 141 -19.97 -43.01 -25.73
N ALA A 142 -21.29 -43.11 -25.80
CA ALA A 142 -22.27 -42.47 -24.91
C ALA A 142 -22.38 -43.11 -23.51
N GLY A 143 -22.75 -42.32 -22.49
CA GLY A 143 -23.19 -42.86 -21.18
C GLY A 143 -23.23 -41.87 -20.01
N LYS A 144 -24.43 -41.33 -19.72
CA LYS A 144 -24.94 -40.70 -18.48
C LYS A 144 -23.99 -40.54 -17.27
N GLY A 145 -23.82 -39.30 -16.80
CA GLY A 145 -23.32 -38.98 -15.46
C GLY A 145 -23.52 -37.52 -15.09
N LYS A 146 -24.67 -37.20 -14.48
CA LYS A 146 -25.08 -35.84 -14.11
C LYS A 146 -24.15 -35.21 -13.06
N ASN A 147 -23.65 -34.01 -13.38
CA ASN A 147 -23.64 -32.80 -12.54
C ASN A 147 -23.10 -32.88 -11.11
N VAL A 148 -21.82 -33.24 -10.95
CA VAL A 148 -21.02 -32.83 -9.77
C VAL A 148 -20.40 -31.44 -9.98
N PHE A 149 -20.05 -31.11 -11.22
CA PHE A 149 -19.39 -29.86 -11.58
C PHE A 149 -20.29 -28.61 -11.43
N GLN A 150 -21.61 -28.75 -11.66
CA GLN A 150 -22.57 -27.67 -11.46
C GLN A 150 -22.83 -27.36 -9.97
N ARG A 151 -22.65 -28.32 -9.05
CA ARG A 151 -22.85 -28.07 -7.60
C ARG A 151 -21.66 -27.34 -6.97
N LEU A 152 -20.44 -27.52 -7.49
CA LEU A 152 -19.26 -26.83 -6.97
C LEU A 152 -19.17 -25.36 -7.41
N MET A 153 -19.74 -25.00 -8.56
CA MET A 153 -19.76 -23.61 -9.03
C MET A 153 -20.78 -22.71 -8.31
N ALA A 154 -21.77 -23.29 -7.63
CA ALA A 154 -22.73 -22.50 -6.84
C ALA A 154 -22.14 -21.97 -5.51
N PHE A 155 -21.09 -22.61 -4.98
CA PHE A 155 -20.50 -22.20 -3.69
C PHE A 155 -19.46 -21.08 -3.82
N PHE A 156 -18.86 -20.90 -4.99
CA PHE A 156 -17.82 -19.89 -5.20
C PHE A 156 -18.35 -18.48 -5.54
N PHE A 157 -19.60 -18.34 -5.98
CA PHE A 157 -20.19 -17.04 -6.28
C PHE A 157 -20.92 -16.37 -5.10
N LEU A 158 -21.09 -17.06 -3.96
CA LEU A 158 -21.77 -16.48 -2.79
C LEU A 158 -20.82 -15.74 -1.81
N VAL A 159 -19.50 -15.92 -1.92
CA VAL A 159 -18.54 -15.32 -0.97
C VAL A 159 -17.82 -14.08 -1.53
N ALA A 160 -17.95 -13.79 -2.83
CA ALA A 160 -17.31 -12.63 -3.46
C ALA A 160 -18.19 -11.35 -3.45
N LYS A 161 -19.16 -11.27 -2.52
CA LYS A 161 -20.00 -10.10 -2.32
C LYS A 161 -20.25 -9.85 -0.83
N ILE A 162 -19.15 -9.72 -0.08
CA ILE A 162 -19.07 -8.99 1.19
C ILE A 162 -17.82 -8.13 1.12
#